data_AF-A0A672LK61-F1
#
_entry.id   AF-A0A672LK61-F1
#
_cell.length_a   1.000
_cell.length_b   1.000
_cell.length_c   1.000
_cell.angle_alpha   90.00
_cell.angle_beta   90.00
_cell.angle_gamma   90.00
#
_symmetry.space_group_name_H-M   'P 1'
#
loop_
_entity.id
_entity.type
_entity.pdbx_description
1 polymer ?
#
loop_
_entity_poly.entity_id
_entity_poly.type
_entity_poly.pdbx_seq_one_letter_code
_entity_poly.pdbx_strand_id
1 'polypeptide(L)'
;MDRKTPDFAGTWKMKSSENFEELLKALGVNVMLRKIAVAAASKPSVEITQDGETLSIKTSTSVRTTHVTFTVGQEFNEATVDGRPCTSFPRWETDSKISCEQTLQKGEGPKTSWTREMTNDGELILVRFIPAIMCYPYDSYTQGSLIIFFLQLVFFLLFLADHGCRRCGVHKSLCQRVKV
;
A
#
# COMPACT_ATOMS: atom_id res chain seq x y z
N MET A 1 14.90 15.42 -26.28
CA MET A 1 14.72 15.97 -24.92
C MET A 1 15.00 14.82 -23.97
N ASP A 2 16.17 14.83 -23.35
CA ASP A 2 16.55 13.81 -22.38
C ASP A 2 15.65 13.96 -21.15
N ARG A 3 14.90 12.90 -20.83
CA ARG A 3 14.10 12.87 -19.61
C ARG A 3 15.08 12.90 -18.44
N LYS A 4 15.02 13.94 -17.61
CA LYS A 4 15.80 13.98 -16.37
C LYS A 4 15.24 12.91 -15.43
N THR A 5 15.98 11.82 -15.25
CA THR A 5 15.62 10.77 -14.30
C THR A 5 15.98 11.26 -12.89
N PRO A 6 15.05 11.25 -11.91
CA PRO A 6 15.37 11.58 -10.53
C PRO A 6 16.44 10.66 -9.95
N ASP A 7 17.31 11.22 -9.10
CA ASP A 7 18.32 10.44 -8.37
C ASP A 7 17.82 10.08 -6.97
N PHE A 8 17.59 8.79 -6.74
CA PHE A 8 17.21 8.23 -5.45
C PHE A 8 18.40 7.61 -4.70
N ALA A 9 19.60 7.62 -5.28
CA ALA A 9 20.76 6.96 -4.71
C ALA A 9 21.13 7.56 -3.34
N GLY A 10 21.44 6.69 -2.38
CA GLY A 10 21.80 7.14 -1.04
C GLY A 10 21.55 6.10 0.04
N THR A 11 21.94 6.46 1.26
CA THR A 11 21.62 5.72 2.48
C THR A 11 20.62 6.52 3.29
N TRP A 12 19.44 5.95 3.49
CA TRP A 12 18.27 6.56 4.10
C TRP A 12 17.97 5.92 5.45
N LYS A 13 17.56 6.72 6.42
CA LYS A 13 17.24 6.30 7.79
C LYS A 13 15.85 6.78 8.15
N MET A 14 14.99 5.83 8.54
CA MET A 14 13.61 6.17 8.87
C MET A 14 13.51 7.25 9.95
N LYS A 15 12.85 8.35 9.58
CA LYS A 15 12.53 9.49 10.45
C LYS A 15 11.16 9.33 11.10
N SER A 16 10.18 8.88 10.33
CA SER A 16 8.82 8.62 10.83
C SER A 16 8.10 7.56 10.00
N SER A 17 7.12 6.89 10.61
CA SER A 17 6.21 5.95 9.96
C SER A 17 4.82 6.07 10.58
N GLU A 18 3.80 6.19 9.74
CA GLU A 18 2.39 6.34 10.13
C GLU A 18 1.56 5.17 9.56
N ASN A 19 0.62 4.62 10.34
CA ASN A 19 -0.32 3.57 9.91
C ASN A 19 0.28 2.20 9.52
N PHE A 20 1.51 1.88 9.91
CA PHE A 20 2.11 0.58 9.56
C PHE A 20 1.34 -0.61 10.14
N GLU A 21 0.92 -0.54 11.41
CA GLU A 21 0.14 -1.62 12.01
C GLU A 21 -1.22 -1.80 11.31
N GLU A 22 -1.92 -0.70 11.02
CA GLU A 22 -3.20 -0.76 10.32
C GLU A 22 -3.02 -1.34 8.91
N LEU A 23 -1.92 -1.01 8.21
CA LEU A 23 -1.62 -1.60 6.89
C LEU A 23 -1.54 -3.12 6.99
N LEU A 24 -0.77 -3.64 7.95
CA LEU A 24 -0.64 -5.08 8.16
C LEU A 24 -1.98 -5.73 8.54
N LYS A 25 -2.81 -5.03 9.32
CA LYS A 25 -4.15 -5.49 9.68
C LYS A 25 -5.06 -5.59 8.47
N ALA A 26 -5.03 -4.62 7.57
CA ALA A 26 -5.80 -4.66 6.32
C ALA A 26 -5.33 -5.77 5.36
N LEU A 27 -4.07 -6.18 5.47
CA LEU A 27 -3.52 -7.36 4.77
C LEU A 27 -3.89 -8.69 5.46
N GLY A 28 -4.63 -8.67 6.57
CA GLY A 28 -5.04 -9.87 7.30
C GLY A 28 -3.99 -10.43 8.25
N VAL A 29 -2.90 -9.71 8.52
CA VAL A 29 -1.86 -10.15 9.46
C VAL A 29 -2.40 -10.16 10.89
N ASN A 30 -2.24 -11.27 11.61
CA ASN A 30 -2.73 -11.40 12.99
C ASN A 30 -2.02 -10.46 13.98
N VAL A 31 -2.69 -10.11 15.07
CA VAL A 31 -2.26 -9.08 16.04
C VAL A 31 -0.83 -9.31 16.55
N MET A 32 -0.48 -10.55 16.88
CA MET A 32 0.84 -10.87 17.44
C MET A 32 1.95 -10.59 16.42
N LEU A 33 1.80 -11.06 15.19
CA LEU A 33 2.77 -10.82 14.12
C LEU A 33 2.89 -9.33 13.77
N ARG A 34 1.79 -8.57 13.83
CA ARG A 34 1.84 -7.11 13.57
C ARG A 34 2.69 -6.38 14.59
N LYS A 35 2.53 -6.68 15.89
CA LYS A 35 3.32 -6.05 16.96
C LYS A 35 4.82 -6.35 16.81
N ILE A 36 5.15 -7.59 16.47
CA ILE A 36 6.54 -7.99 16.18
C ILE A 36 7.07 -7.21 14.97
N ALA A 37 6.30 -7.13 13.89
CA ALA A 37 6.70 -6.43 12.67
C ALA A 37 6.93 -4.93 12.92
N VAL A 38 6.05 -4.27 13.66
CA VAL A 38 6.19 -2.85 14.03
C VAL A 38 7.46 -2.62 14.85
N ALA A 39 7.75 -3.48 15.83
CA ALA A 39 8.96 -3.38 16.63
C ALA A 39 10.22 -3.62 15.78
N ALA A 40 10.20 -4.63 14.91
CA ALA A 40 11.31 -5.00 14.04
C ALA A 40 11.63 -3.92 12.98
N ALA A 41 10.60 -3.33 12.39
CA ALA A 41 10.69 -2.30 11.37
C ALA A 41 10.62 -0.88 11.95
N SER A 42 10.94 -0.70 13.24
CA SER A 42 10.90 0.60 13.92
C SER A 42 12.03 1.55 13.53
N LYS A 43 13.14 1.04 12.98
CA LYS A 43 14.30 1.81 12.52
C LYS A 43 15.01 1.14 11.32
N PRO A 44 14.33 0.96 10.17
CA PRO A 44 14.97 0.40 9.00
C PRO A 44 16.04 1.34 8.44
N SER A 45 17.11 0.74 7.93
CA SER A 45 18.08 1.39 7.05
C SER A 45 17.77 1.00 5.62
N VAL A 46 17.71 1.97 4.71
CA VAL A 46 17.46 1.72 3.29
C VAL A 46 18.64 2.23 2.48
N GLU A 47 19.31 1.35 1.76
CA GLU A 47 20.37 1.70 0.81
C GLU A 47 19.79 1.59 -0.61
N ILE A 48 19.90 2.65 -1.39
CA ILE A 48 19.47 2.69 -2.78
C ILE A 48 20.68 2.98 -3.65
N THR A 49 20.90 2.13 -4.65
CA THR A 49 21.81 2.41 -5.77
C THR A 49 20.98 2.57 -7.03
N GLN A 50 21.37 3.51 -7.89
CA GLN A 50 20.66 3.79 -9.13
C GLN A 50 21.63 3.90 -10.30
N ASP A 51 21.34 3.18 -11.38
CA ASP A 51 22.03 3.26 -12.66
C ASP A 51 20.98 3.51 -13.75
N GLY A 52 20.83 4.79 -14.12
CA GLY A 52 19.76 5.26 -15.00
C GLY A 52 18.37 4.88 -14.49
N GLU A 53 17.73 3.96 -15.21
CA GLU A 53 16.38 3.44 -14.96
C GLU A 53 16.35 2.23 -14.01
N THR A 54 17.52 1.70 -13.64
CA THR A 54 17.64 0.52 -12.77
C THR A 54 17.93 0.94 -11.35
N LEU A 55 17.10 0.51 -10.41
CA LEU A 55 17.25 0.76 -8.98
C LEU A 55 17.50 -0.56 -8.25
N SER A 56 18.46 -0.55 -7.34
CA SER A 56 18.67 -1.61 -6.36
C SER A 56 18.39 -1.07 -4.97
N ILE A 57 17.45 -1.69 -4.26
CA ILE A 57 17.01 -1.27 -2.94
C ILE A 57 17.31 -2.38 -1.96
N LYS A 58 18.15 -2.08 -0.98
CA LYS A 58 18.43 -2.93 0.17
C LYS A 58 17.77 -2.33 1.40
N THR A 59 16.89 -3.09 2.04
CA THR A 59 16.21 -2.66 3.28
C THR A 59 16.65 -3.56 4.42
N SER A 60 17.27 -2.98 5.44
CA SER A 60 17.79 -3.68 6.62
C SER A 60 16.96 -3.30 7.85
N THR A 61 16.35 -4.29 8.50
CA THR A 61 15.64 -4.17 9.78
C THR A 61 16.37 -4.95 10.87
N SER A 62 15.93 -4.89 12.13
CA SER A 62 16.54 -5.68 13.20
C SER A 62 16.35 -7.19 13.05
N VAL A 63 15.37 -7.63 12.26
CA VAL A 63 15.02 -9.05 12.09
C VAL A 63 15.37 -9.58 10.70
N ARG A 64 15.25 -8.74 9.66
CA ARG A 64 15.39 -9.18 8.26
C ARG A 64 16.06 -8.10 7.41
N THR A 65 16.93 -8.55 6.52
CA THR A 65 17.41 -7.75 5.39
C THR A 65 16.77 -8.27 4.11
N THR A 66 16.25 -7.37 3.28
CA THR A 66 15.72 -7.67 1.95
C THR A 66 16.47 -6.89 0.89
N HIS A 67 16.55 -7.46 -0.31
CA HIS A 67 17.17 -6.83 -1.46
C HIS A 67 16.25 -7.02 -2.67
N VAL A 68 16.04 -5.95 -3.43
CA VAL A 68 15.24 -5.96 -4.64
C VAL A 68 15.90 -5.08 -5.68
N THR A 69 15.98 -5.57 -6.91
CA THR A 69 16.50 -4.83 -8.05
C THR A 69 15.43 -4.83 -9.14
N PHE A 70 15.14 -3.67 -9.70
CA PHE A 70 14.16 -3.52 -10.77
C PHE A 70 14.56 -2.42 -11.73
N THR A 71 14.05 -2.50 -12.96
CA THR A 71 14.19 -1.47 -13.98
C THR A 71 12.83 -0.83 -14.24
N VAL A 72 12.75 0.50 -14.18
CA VAL A 72 11.49 1.22 -14.40
C VAL A 72 10.95 0.93 -15.81
N GLY A 73 9.66 0.62 -15.90
CA GLY A 73 9.00 0.20 -17.14
C GLY A 73 9.09 -1.31 -17.44
N GLN A 74 9.69 -2.12 -16.56
CA GLN A 74 9.74 -3.59 -16.70
C GLN A 74 9.09 -4.29 -15.51
N GLU A 75 8.37 -5.38 -15.78
CA GLU A 75 7.84 -6.24 -14.72
C GLU A 75 8.97 -6.97 -13.98
N PHE A 76 8.81 -7.13 -12.67
CA PHE A 76 9.72 -7.91 -11.85
C PHE A 76 8.97 -8.63 -10.74
N ASN A 77 9.60 -9.66 -10.15
CA ASN A 77 9.03 -10.41 -9.05
C ASN A 77 9.59 -9.90 -7.72
N GLU A 78 8.71 -9.67 -6.75
CA GLU A 78 9.06 -9.35 -5.38
C GLU A 78 8.09 -10.01 -4.39
N ALA A 79 8.13 -9.57 -3.14
CA ALA A 79 7.13 -9.92 -2.16
C ALA A 79 6.44 -8.65 -1.63
N THR A 80 5.13 -8.76 -1.38
CA THR A 80 4.39 -7.74 -0.65
C THR A 80 4.94 -7.57 0.76
N VAL A 81 4.52 -6.51 1.47
CA VAL A 81 5.03 -6.21 2.83
C VAL A 81 4.72 -7.30 3.86
N ASP A 82 3.64 -8.06 3.66
CA ASP A 82 3.25 -9.25 4.42
C ASP A 82 3.91 -10.54 3.92
N GLY A 83 4.77 -10.46 2.89
CA GLY A 83 5.62 -11.56 2.44
C GLY A 83 5.04 -12.47 1.35
N ARG A 84 3.92 -12.11 0.71
CA ARG A 84 3.33 -12.90 -0.37
C ARG A 84 4.03 -12.59 -1.71
N PRO A 85 4.39 -13.60 -2.52
CA PRO A 85 4.97 -13.37 -3.84
C PRO A 85 4.03 -12.56 -4.76
N CYS A 86 4.56 -11.51 -5.38
CA CYS A 86 3.84 -10.66 -6.31
C CYS A 86 4.70 -10.30 -7.53
N THR A 87 4.03 -10.00 -8.63
CA THR A 87 4.62 -9.35 -9.80
C THR A 87 4.32 -7.86 -9.71
N SER A 88 5.34 -7.06 -9.99
CA SER A 88 5.34 -5.63 -9.77
C SER A 88 5.74 -4.87 -11.03
N PHE A 89 5.09 -3.73 -11.28
CA PHE A 89 5.38 -2.89 -12.44
C PHE A 89 5.67 -1.44 -12.02
N PRO A 90 6.95 -1.01 -12.01
CA PRO A 90 7.36 0.34 -11.65
C PRO A 90 7.18 1.32 -12.82
N ARG A 91 6.66 2.52 -12.53
CA ARG A 91 6.48 3.63 -13.49
C ARG A 91 6.90 4.95 -12.85
N TRP A 92 7.58 5.79 -13.62
CA TRP A 92 7.74 7.20 -13.26
C TRP A 92 6.39 7.93 -13.40
N GLU A 93 5.89 8.51 -12.31
CA GLU A 93 4.71 9.40 -12.35
C GLU A 93 5.11 10.84 -12.66
N THR A 94 6.22 11.29 -12.08
CA THR A 94 6.79 12.63 -12.26
C THR A 94 8.31 12.54 -12.41
N ASP A 95 8.98 13.69 -12.46
CA ASP A 95 10.44 13.82 -12.38
C ASP A 95 11.01 13.65 -10.97
N SER A 96 10.17 13.38 -9.97
CA SER A 96 10.56 13.17 -8.56
C SER A 96 9.88 11.95 -7.92
N LYS A 97 8.99 11.26 -8.64
CA LYS A 97 8.11 10.23 -8.08
C LYS A 97 8.01 8.99 -8.96
N ILE A 98 8.20 7.84 -8.34
CA ILE A 98 7.94 6.51 -8.89
C ILE A 98 6.73 5.89 -8.19
N SER A 99 5.87 5.22 -8.95
CA SER A 99 4.85 4.32 -8.42
C SER A 99 5.06 2.90 -8.92
N CYS A 100 4.53 1.94 -8.17
CA CYS A 100 4.63 0.54 -8.50
C CYS A 100 3.35 -0.17 -8.08
N GLU A 101 2.70 -0.79 -9.05
CA GLU A 101 1.54 -1.65 -8.83
C GLU A 101 2.02 -3.07 -8.56
N GLN A 102 1.43 -3.73 -7.57
CA GLN A 102 1.77 -5.10 -7.19
C GLN A 102 0.54 -6.00 -7.36
N THR A 103 0.74 -7.12 -8.04
CA THR A 103 -0.29 -8.14 -8.27
C THR A 103 0.20 -9.47 -7.72
N LEU A 104 -0.59 -10.11 -6.85
CA LEU A 104 -0.24 -11.41 -6.29
C LEU A 104 -0.09 -12.47 -7.38
N GLN A 105 0.97 -13.27 -7.32
CA GLN A 105 1.18 -14.37 -8.26
C GLN A 105 0.24 -15.55 -7.99
N LYS A 106 -0.15 -15.73 -6.72
CA LYS A 106 -1.03 -16.80 -6.27
C LYS A 106 -1.95 -16.31 -5.15
N GLY A 107 -3.17 -16.84 -5.14
CA GLY A 107 -4.18 -16.54 -4.12
C GLY A 107 -4.95 -15.25 -4.38
N GLU A 108 -5.91 -14.99 -3.51
CA GLU A 108 -6.71 -13.77 -3.52
C GLU A 108 -6.21 -12.79 -2.46
N GLY A 109 -6.45 -11.51 -2.69
CA GLY A 109 -6.06 -10.45 -1.78
C GLY A 109 -6.28 -9.08 -2.39
N PRO A 110 -6.22 -8.02 -1.59
CA PRO A 110 -6.32 -6.69 -2.13
C PRO A 110 -5.11 -6.42 -3.02
N LYS A 111 -5.32 -5.70 -4.13
CA LYS A 111 -4.20 -5.13 -4.89
C LYS A 111 -3.40 -4.22 -3.95
N THR A 112 -2.08 -4.22 -4.07
CA THR A 112 -1.25 -3.29 -3.31
C THR A 112 -0.43 -2.46 -4.26
N SER A 113 -0.08 -1.26 -3.85
CA SER A 113 0.86 -0.43 -4.58
C SER A 113 1.74 0.33 -3.62
N TRP A 114 2.88 0.80 -4.12
CA TRP A 114 3.74 1.69 -3.39
C TRP A 114 4.23 2.83 -4.27
N THR A 115 4.55 3.97 -3.67
CA THR A 115 5.21 5.08 -4.35
C THR A 115 6.43 5.52 -3.56
N ARG A 116 7.46 6.00 -4.26
CA ARG A 116 8.60 6.70 -3.65
C ARG A 116 8.71 8.08 -4.30
N GLU A 117 8.81 9.10 -3.47
CA GLU A 117 8.89 10.50 -3.91
C GLU A 117 10.02 11.21 -3.20
N MET A 118 10.90 11.84 -3.98
CA MET A 118 11.93 12.74 -3.46
C MET A 118 11.31 14.12 -3.24
N THR A 119 11.39 14.64 -2.02
CA THR A 119 10.93 16.00 -1.73
C THR A 119 12.02 17.02 -2.05
N ASN A 120 11.63 18.28 -2.20
CA ASN A 120 12.57 19.39 -2.41
C ASN A 120 13.53 19.60 -1.22
N ASP A 121 13.15 19.13 -0.04
CA ASP A 121 13.94 19.22 1.19
C ASP A 121 14.94 18.05 1.33
N GLY A 122 15.04 17.18 0.31
CA GLY A 122 15.93 16.02 0.32
C GLY A 122 15.44 14.87 1.21
N GLU A 123 14.14 14.79 1.50
CA GLU A 123 13.54 13.64 2.19
C GLU A 123 12.99 12.66 1.16
N LEU A 124 13.13 11.37 1.43
CA LEU A 124 12.48 10.33 0.64
C LEU A 124 11.19 9.87 1.32
N ILE A 125 10.06 10.00 0.62
CA ILE A 125 8.76 9.57 1.12
C ILE A 125 8.36 8.27 0.44
N LEU A 126 8.18 7.21 1.22
CA LEU A 126 7.56 5.97 0.79
C LEU A 126 6.10 5.96 1.22
N VAL A 127 5.20 5.78 0.26
CA VAL A 127 3.78 5.53 0.52
C VAL A 127 3.42 4.11 0.11
N ARG A 128 2.69 3.39 0.95
CA ARG A 128 2.05 2.11 0.58
C ARG A 128 0.55 2.28 0.60
N PHE A 129 -0.09 1.77 -0.43
CA PHE A 129 -1.51 1.92 -0.67
C PHE A 129 -2.17 0.57 -0.85
N ILE A 130 -3.33 0.43 -0.21
CA ILE A 130 -4.29 -0.63 -0.47
C ILE A 130 -5.55 0.08 -0.96
N PRO A 131 -5.91 -0.03 -2.24
CA PRO A 131 -7.20 0.44 -2.73
C PRO A 131 -8.25 -0.31 -1.92
N ALA A 132 -9.10 0.43 -1.23
CA ALA A 132 -10.03 -0.13 -0.26
C ALA A 132 -10.75 -1.38 -0.80
N ILE A 133 -10.81 -2.39 0.06
CA ILE A 133 -11.57 -3.61 -0.10
C ILE A 133 -13.02 -3.25 -0.47
N MET A 134 -13.38 -3.45 -1.75
CA MET A 134 -14.75 -3.65 -2.24
C MET A 134 -14.74 -5.05 -2.85
N CYS A 135 -15.56 -6.05 -2.52
CA CYS A 135 -16.74 -6.19 -1.68
C CYS A 135 -16.66 -7.58 -1.02
N TYR A 136 -17.11 -7.74 0.21
CA TYR A 136 -17.89 -8.94 0.52
C TYR A 136 -19.32 -8.45 0.75
N PRO A 137 -20.34 -8.96 0.02
CA PRO A 137 -21.69 -8.89 0.54
C PRO A 137 -21.65 -9.68 1.86
N TYR A 138 -21.75 -8.98 2.99
CA TYR A 138 -22.01 -9.64 4.25
C TYR A 138 -23.51 -9.94 4.29
N ASP A 139 -23.94 -10.91 3.47
CA ASP A 139 -25.26 -11.51 3.58
C ASP A 139 -25.14 -12.97 4.01
N SER A 140 -25.48 -13.16 5.29
CA SER A 140 -26.09 -14.34 5.89
C SER A 140 -25.30 -15.67 5.96
N TYR A 141 -24.81 -15.99 7.16
CA TYR A 141 -25.42 -17.11 7.90
C TYR A 141 -25.33 -16.90 9.42
N THR A 142 -26.50 -17.02 10.03
CA THR A 142 -26.89 -16.86 11.43
C THR A 142 -26.41 -18.01 12.33
N GLN A 143 -25.90 -17.71 13.54
CA GLN A 143 -26.34 -18.37 14.78
C GLN A 143 -25.84 -17.62 16.03
N GLY A 144 -26.76 -17.15 16.88
CA GLY A 144 -26.48 -16.89 18.30
C GLY A 144 -26.80 -15.49 18.83
N SER A 145 -28.00 -15.37 19.41
CA SER A 145 -28.41 -14.41 20.45
C SER A 145 -28.80 -12.96 20.08
N LEU A 146 -30.09 -12.80 19.81
CA LEU A 146 -31.10 -12.00 20.54
C LEU A 146 -30.74 -10.58 21.06
N ILE A 147 -31.74 -9.67 20.87
CA ILE A 147 -31.99 -8.34 21.50
C ILE A 147 -31.55 -7.16 20.61
N ILE A 148 -32.36 -6.26 20.02
CA ILE A 148 -33.77 -5.83 20.17
C ILE A 148 -34.26 -5.19 18.84
N PHE A 149 -35.54 -5.41 18.52
CA PHE A 149 -36.36 -4.83 17.45
C PHE A 149 -36.67 -3.31 17.66
N PHE A 150 -36.87 -2.53 16.58
CA PHE A 150 -38.18 -1.99 16.11
C PHE A 150 -38.08 -0.74 15.20
N LEU A 151 -38.75 -0.83 14.03
CA LEU A 151 -39.28 0.22 13.12
C LEU A 151 -38.26 1.14 12.39
N GLN A 152 -38.34 1.37 11.06
CA GLN A 152 -39.52 1.51 10.22
C GLN A 152 -39.19 1.27 8.72
N LEU A 153 -39.87 0.30 8.10
CA LEU A 153 -40.11 0.26 6.66
C LEU A 153 -40.96 1.49 6.27
N VAL A 154 -40.59 2.26 5.25
CA VAL A 154 -41.39 2.65 4.05
C VAL A 154 -40.41 3.28 3.04
N PHE A 155 -40.62 3.04 1.73
CA PHE A 155 -39.93 3.62 0.56
C PHE A 155 -38.73 2.85 0.00
N PHE A 156 -38.98 1.60 -0.38
CA PHE A 156 -38.44 1.06 -1.62
C PHE A 156 -39.54 1.19 -2.70
N LEU A 157 -39.15 1.56 -3.92
CA LEU A 157 -39.96 1.78 -5.14
C LEU A 157 -40.57 3.18 -5.30
N LEU A 158 -39.78 4.10 -5.86
CA LEU A 158 -40.15 4.94 -6.99
C LEU A 158 -38.91 5.76 -7.46
N PHE A 159 -38.73 5.82 -8.78
CA PHE A 159 -37.75 6.64 -9.53
C PHE A 159 -36.31 6.10 -9.72
N LEU A 160 -36.17 5.22 -10.71
CA LEU A 160 -35.15 5.40 -11.75
C LEU A 160 -35.61 6.54 -12.66
N ALA A 161 -34.91 7.67 -12.64
CA ALA A 161 -34.55 8.50 -13.80
C ALA A 161 -34.14 9.91 -13.34
N ASP A 162 -33.02 10.33 -13.90
CA ASP A 162 -32.61 11.71 -14.12
C ASP A 162 -31.71 12.43 -13.08
N HIS A 163 -30.58 12.88 -13.62
CA HIS A 163 -29.60 13.84 -13.11
C HIS A 163 -29.33 13.93 -11.60
N GLY A 164 -28.17 13.40 -11.19
CA GLY A 164 -27.56 13.77 -9.93
C GLY A 164 -26.37 12.92 -9.55
N CYS A 165 -25.19 13.27 -10.08
CA CYS A 165 -23.92 12.89 -9.48
C CYS A 165 -23.88 13.42 -8.04
N ARG A 166 -24.36 12.62 -7.07
CA ARG A 166 -24.20 12.87 -5.65
C ARG A 166 -23.02 12.05 -5.16
N ARG A 167 -21.89 12.75 -5.03
CA ARG A 167 -20.75 12.48 -4.14
C ARG A 167 -21.07 11.39 -3.10
N CYS A 168 -20.63 10.16 -3.37
CA CYS A 168 -20.29 9.23 -2.30
C CYS A 168 -19.00 9.74 -1.67
N GLY A 169 -19.14 10.49 -0.57
CA GLY A 169 -18.04 10.76 0.33
C GLY A 169 -17.67 9.48 1.07
N VAL A 170 -16.39 9.38 1.43
CA VAL A 170 -15.74 8.30 2.20
C VAL A 170 -15.13 7.17 1.35
N HIS A 171 -14.17 7.53 0.50
CA HIS A 171 -13.04 6.65 0.21
C HIS A 171 -12.04 6.75 1.37
N LYS A 172 -11.98 5.75 2.25
CA LYS A 172 -10.82 5.58 3.15
C LYS A 172 -9.89 4.57 2.51
N SER A 173 -9.01 5.04 1.65
CA SER A 173 -7.81 4.30 1.31
C SER A 173 -6.90 4.21 2.54
N LEU A 174 -6.30 3.03 2.74
CA LEU A 174 -5.29 2.90 3.78
C LEU A 174 -3.93 3.25 3.18
N CYS A 175 -3.37 4.34 3.69
CA CYS A 175 -2.11 4.92 3.25
C CYS A 175 -1.12 4.87 4.42
N GLN A 176 -0.04 4.11 4.26
CA GLN A 176 1.12 4.21 5.14
C GLN A 176 2.06 5.25 4.55
N ARG A 177 2.49 6.23 5.33
CA ARG A 177 3.53 7.19 4.94
C ARG A 177 4.78 6.95 5.77
N VAL A 178 5.92 6.86 5.11
CA VAL A 178 7.23 6.69 5.74
C VAL A 178 8.16 7.76 5.19
N LYS A 179 8.84 8.48 6.07
CA LYS A 179 9.94 9.37 5.72
C LYS A 179 11.24 8.68 6.07
N VAL A 180 12.13 8.54 5.09
CA VAL A 180 13.45 7.90 5.24
C VAL A 180 14.58 8.87 4.96
#